data_AF-A0A2T2VML9-F1
#
_entry.id   AF-A0A2T2VML9-F1
#
_cell.length_a   1.000
_cell.length_b   1.000
_cell.length_c   1.000
_cell.angle_alpha   90.00
_cell.angle_beta   90.00
_cell.angle_gamma   90.00
#
_symmetry.space_group_name_H-M   'P 1'
#
loop_
_entity.id
_entity.type
_entity.pdbx_description
1 polymer ?
#
loop_
_entity_poly.entity_id
_entity_poly.type
_entity_poly.pdbx_seq_one_letter_code
_entity_poly.pdbx_strand_id
1 'polypeptide(L)'
;MSDSNKISTTAAPKPVGLYPHARKVGDLLFLSGVGPRTAGSDANDSGVPGLELDHNGNFKSFDFEAQVHSVFANVKAILEASGSSW
;
A
#
# COMPACT_ATOMS: atom_id res chain seq x y z
N MET A 1 7.08 18.80 -22.03
CA MET A 1 6.37 18.61 -20.76
C MET A 1 6.29 17.12 -20.53
N SER A 2 6.98 16.57 -19.54
CA SER A 2 7.00 15.12 -19.32
C SER A 2 5.67 14.69 -18.70
N ASP A 3 4.91 13.86 -19.39
CA ASP A 3 3.74 13.18 -18.85
C ASP A 3 4.17 12.35 -17.63
N SER A 4 3.90 12.91 -16.45
CA SER A 4 3.99 12.18 -15.20
C SER A 4 2.86 11.16 -15.18
N ASN A 5 3.12 9.95 -15.65
CA ASN A 5 2.19 8.83 -15.54
C ASN A 5 2.10 8.40 -14.07
N LYS A 6 1.19 9.05 -13.33
CA LYS A 6 0.74 8.64 -12.01
C LYS A 6 -0.05 7.34 -12.16
N ILE A 7 0.25 6.37 -11.32
CA ILE A 7 -0.41 5.07 -11.30
C ILE A 7 -1.15 4.95 -9.98
N SER A 8 -2.45 4.67 -10.08
CA SER A 8 -3.32 4.39 -8.94
C SER A 8 -4.07 3.09 -9.20
N THR A 9 -4.20 2.24 -8.18
CA THR A 9 -4.87 0.94 -8.28
C THR A 9 -5.80 0.71 -7.09
N THR A 10 -6.85 -0.09 -7.30
CA THR A 10 -7.72 -0.58 -6.22
C THR A 10 -7.20 -1.88 -5.60
N ALA A 11 -6.16 -2.49 -6.18
CA ALA A 11 -5.53 -3.70 -5.66
C ALA A 11 -4.54 -3.44 -4.50
N ALA A 12 -4.27 -2.18 -4.18
CA ALA A 12 -3.44 -1.75 -3.08
C ALA A 12 -4.17 -0.69 -2.24
N PRO A 13 -3.83 -0.51 -0.95
CA PRO A 13 -4.55 0.39 -0.05
C PRO A 13 -4.62 1.82 -0.56
N LYS A 14 -5.77 2.46 -0.37
CA LYS A 14 -5.99 3.88 -0.71
C LYS A 14 -4.91 4.78 -0.07
N PRO A 15 -4.32 5.70 -0.83
CA PRO A 15 -3.43 6.72 -0.29
C PRO A 15 -4.10 7.55 0.81
N VAL A 16 -3.42 7.74 1.95
CA VAL A 16 -3.88 8.67 3.00
C VAL A 16 -3.28 10.05 2.72
N GLY A 17 -3.77 10.69 1.65
CA GLY A 17 -3.27 11.97 1.16
C GLY A 17 -3.20 12.04 -0.37
N LEU A 18 -2.64 13.14 -0.89
CA LEU A 18 -2.63 13.44 -2.32
C LEU A 18 -1.37 12.89 -3.02
N TYR A 19 -1.16 11.58 -2.96
CA TYR A 19 -0.05 10.89 -3.62
C TYR A 19 -0.53 9.67 -4.42
N PRO A 20 0.11 9.32 -5.55
CA PRO A 20 -0.23 8.10 -6.30
C PRO A 20 0.46 6.87 -5.68
N HIS A 21 0.02 5.66 -6.03
CA HIS A 21 0.73 4.43 -5.64
C HIS A 21 2.14 4.36 -6.25
N ALA A 22 2.26 4.75 -7.52
CA ALA A 22 3.55 4.84 -8.20
C ALA A 22 3.59 5.96 -9.24
N ARG A 23 4.79 6.31 -9.67
CA ARG A 23 5.04 7.21 -10.81
C ARG A 23 6.09 6.58 -11.72
N LYS A 24 5.81 6.56 -13.03
CA LYS A 24 6.78 6.14 -14.04
C LYS A 24 7.48 7.35 -14.67
N VAL A 25 8.81 7.30 -14.79
CA VAL A 25 9.64 8.31 -15.46
C VAL A 25 10.67 7.60 -16.34
N GLY A 26 10.50 7.71 -17.67
CA GLY A 26 11.26 6.88 -18.61
C GLY A 26 11.04 5.40 -18.30
N ASP A 27 12.13 4.67 -18.08
CA ASP A 27 12.12 3.23 -17.77
C ASP A 27 12.12 2.93 -16.26
N LEU A 28 12.10 3.96 -15.41
CA LEU A 28 12.09 3.80 -13.96
C LEU A 28 10.68 3.90 -13.40
N LEU A 29 10.39 3.04 -12.43
CA LEU A 29 9.16 3.04 -11.65
C LEU A 29 9.47 3.39 -10.20
N PHE A 30 8.88 4.48 -9.71
CA PHE A 30 9.04 4.94 -8.32
C PHE A 30 7.77 4.64 -7.54
N LEU A 31 7.87 3.77 -6.54
CA LEU A 31 6.76 3.45 -5.64
C LEU A 31 6.76 4.42 -4.47
N SER A 32 5.57 4.82 -4.03
CA SER A 32 5.40 5.53 -2.76
C SER A 32 5.71 4.60 -1.58
N GLY A 33 5.80 5.16 -0.36
CA GLY A 33 5.91 4.35 0.86
C GLY A 33 4.71 3.41 0.99
N VAL A 34 4.97 2.10 1.02
CA VAL A 34 3.93 1.05 1.09
C VAL A 34 3.86 0.49 2.51
N GLY A 35 2.68 0.57 3.11
CA GLY A 35 2.41 0.06 4.46
C GLY A 35 1.63 -1.27 4.45
N PRO A 36 1.36 -1.84 5.63
CA PRO A 36 0.74 -3.16 5.78
C PRO A 36 -0.78 -3.15 5.68
N ARG A 37 -1.39 -2.02 5.32
CA ARG A 37 -2.85 -1.89 5.25
C ARG A 37 -3.44 -2.85 4.22
N THR A 38 -4.69 -3.25 4.41
CA THR A 38 -5.37 -4.19 3.52
C THR A 38 -6.34 -3.44 2.60
N ALA A 39 -6.16 -3.56 1.29
CA ALA A 39 -7.07 -2.98 0.32
C ALA A 39 -8.48 -3.58 0.48
N GLY A 40 -9.51 -2.72 0.51
CA GLY A 40 -10.90 -3.13 0.67
C GLY A 40 -11.30 -3.53 2.09
N SER A 41 -10.45 -3.31 3.12
CA SER A 41 -10.80 -3.66 4.49
C SER A 41 -11.97 -2.84 5.05
N ASP A 42 -12.07 -1.58 4.62
CA ASP A 42 -13.15 -0.65 4.97
C ASP A 42 -13.20 0.49 3.94
N ALA A 43 -13.89 1.59 4.25
CA ALA A 43 -13.99 2.75 3.36
C ALA A 43 -12.63 3.41 3.04
N ASN A 44 -11.64 3.29 3.91
CA ASN A 44 -10.33 3.97 3.83
C ASN A 44 -9.13 3.01 3.77
N ASP A 45 -9.39 1.70 3.65
CA ASP A 45 -8.40 0.64 3.74
C ASP A 45 -7.55 0.77 5.01
N SER A 46 -8.18 0.92 6.18
CA SER A 46 -7.47 1.16 7.44
C SER A 46 -7.05 -0.11 8.19
N GLY A 47 -7.57 -1.29 7.80
CA GLY A 47 -7.28 -2.56 8.44
C GLY A 47 -5.82 -2.97 8.27
N VAL A 48 -5.19 -3.44 9.34
CA VAL A 48 -3.81 -3.92 9.37
C VAL A 48 -3.80 -5.36 9.90
N PRO A 49 -3.25 -6.34 9.17
CA PRO A 49 -3.19 -7.73 9.62
C PRO A 49 -2.46 -7.89 10.96
N GLY A 50 -3.05 -8.69 11.85
CA GLY A 50 -2.46 -9.02 13.15
C GLY A 50 -2.29 -7.82 14.09
N LEU A 51 -2.99 -6.70 13.85
CA LEU A 51 -3.04 -5.56 14.74
C LEU A 51 -4.42 -5.44 15.39
N GLU A 52 -4.45 -5.48 16.71
CA GLU A 52 -5.63 -5.09 17.48
C GLU A 52 -5.27 -3.95 18.44
N LEU A 53 -6.13 -2.93 18.47
CA LEU A 53 -5.99 -1.78 19.36
C LEU A 53 -7.03 -1.85 20.49
N ASP A 54 -6.67 -1.34 21.67
CA ASP A 54 -7.64 -1.01 22.70
C ASP A 54 -8.37 0.32 22.40
N HIS A 55 -9.28 0.71 23.28
CA HIS A 55 -10.04 1.95 23.13
C HIS A 55 -9.19 3.24 23.26
N ASN A 56 -7.96 3.14 23.76
CA ASN A 56 -7.00 4.24 23.87
C ASN A 56 -5.99 4.25 22.71
N GLY A 57 -6.07 3.27 21.79
CA GLY A 57 -5.12 3.12 20.68
C GLY A 57 -3.83 2.36 21.05
N ASN A 58 -3.75 1.73 22.22
CA ASN A 58 -2.61 0.87 22.57
C ASN A 58 -2.73 -0.49 21.88
N PHE A 59 -1.59 -1.12 21.62
CA PHE A 59 -1.55 -2.45 21.04
C PHE A 59 -2.07 -3.49 22.05
N LYS A 60 -3.15 -4.19 21.70
CA LYS A 60 -3.57 -5.44 22.35
C LYS A 60 -2.84 -6.64 21.75
N SER A 61 -2.65 -6.62 20.44
CA SER A 61 -1.88 -7.62 19.70
C SER A 61 -1.14 -6.95 18.54
N PHE A 62 0.01 -7.50 18.20
CA PHE A 62 0.85 -7.04 17.11
C PHE A 62 1.62 -8.24 16.55
N ASP A 63 1.32 -8.59 15.30
CA ASP A 63 2.06 -9.58 14.52
C ASP A 63 2.92 -8.87 13.48
N PHE A 64 4.23 -8.85 13.73
CA PHE A 64 5.20 -8.22 12.82
C PHE A 64 5.28 -8.95 11.48
N GLU A 65 5.28 -10.29 11.50
CA GLU A 65 5.45 -11.11 10.31
C GLU A 65 4.27 -10.93 9.36
N ALA A 66 3.04 -10.96 9.90
CA ALA A 66 1.83 -10.71 9.11
C ALA A 66 1.86 -9.32 8.43
N GLN A 67 2.30 -8.29 9.14
CA GLN A 67 2.41 -6.94 8.59
C GLN A 67 3.48 -6.85 7.50
N VAL A 68 4.64 -7.48 7.71
CA VAL A 68 5.70 -7.56 6.69
C VAL A 68 5.17 -8.22 5.43
N HIS A 69 4.55 -9.40 5.52
CA HIS A 69 3.96 -10.07 4.35
C HIS A 69 2.93 -9.22 3.62
N SER A 70 2.12 -8.46 4.36
CA SER A 70 1.15 -7.51 3.78
C SER A 70 1.83 -6.36 3.02
N VAL A 71 2.93 -5.81 3.55
CA VAL A 71 3.74 -4.81 2.82
C VAL A 71 4.24 -5.38 1.49
N PHE A 72 4.84 -6.59 1.51
CA PHE A 72 5.33 -7.23 0.28
C PHE A 72 4.18 -7.51 -0.71
N ALA A 73 3.03 -7.98 -0.24
CA ALA A 73 1.85 -8.20 -1.09
C ALA A 73 1.37 -6.89 -1.76
N ASN A 74 1.34 -5.79 -1.02
CA ASN A 74 0.96 -4.48 -1.54
C ASN A 74 1.97 -3.95 -2.57
N VAL A 75 3.27 -4.11 -2.33
CA VAL A 75 4.32 -3.75 -3.31
C VAL A 75 4.11 -4.52 -4.60
N LYS A 76 3.90 -5.85 -4.50
CA LYS A 76 3.62 -6.70 -5.66
C LYS A 76 2.40 -6.23 -6.44
N ALA A 77 1.28 -5.95 -5.77
CA ALA A 77 0.06 -5.48 -6.41
C ALA A 77 0.27 -4.14 -7.16
N ILE A 78 1.08 -3.24 -6.61
CA ILE A 78 1.41 -1.96 -7.28
C ILE A 78 2.31 -2.20 -8.50
N LEU A 79 3.29 -3.09 -8.41
CA LEU A 79 4.15 -3.47 -9.54
C LEU A 79 3.33 -4.06 -10.68
N GLU A 80 2.46 -5.03 -10.38
CA GLU A 80 1.59 -5.67 -11.38
C GLU A 80 0.63 -4.67 -12.03
N ALA A 81 -0.01 -3.79 -11.25
CA ALA A 81 -0.84 -2.72 -11.77
C ALA A 81 -0.07 -1.69 -12.62
N SER A 82 1.25 -1.61 -12.44
CA SER A 82 2.15 -0.77 -13.23
C SER A 82 2.71 -1.48 -14.47
N GLY A 83 2.30 -2.73 -14.73
CA GLY A 83 2.84 -3.57 -15.81
C GLY A 83 4.25 -4.08 -15.56
N SER A 84 4.64 -4.23 -14.29
CA SER A 84 5.94 -4.72 -13.82
C SER A 84 5.78 -5.96 -12.92
N SER A 85 6.88 -6.50 -12.39
CA SER A 85 6.89 -7.71 -11.56
C SER A 85 8.13 -7.77 -10.64
N TRP A 86 8.09 -8.67 -9.65
CA TRP A 86 9.24 -9.11 -8.83
C TRP A 86 9.19 -10.61 -8.50
#